data_AF-A0A846CA53-F1
#
_entry.id   AF-A0A846CA53-F1
#
_cell.length_a   1.000
_cell.length_b   1.000
_cell.length_c   1.000
_cell.angle_alpha   90.00
_cell.angle_beta   90.00
_cell.angle_gamma   90.00
#
_symmetry.space_group_name_H-M   'P 1'
#
loop_
_entity.id
_entity.type
_entity.pdbx_description
1 polymer ?
#
loop_
_entity_poly.entity_id
_entity_poly.type
_entity_poly.pdbx_seq_one_letter_code
_entity_poly.pdbx_strand_id
1 'polypeptide(L)' 'GDELNVRIGNHRRNLVLPQALATLQPSGAKMEEDYLKIGFASAGNV' A
#
# COMPACT_ATOMS: atom_id res chain seq x y z
N GLY A 1 -4.27 -9.81 5.91
CA GLY A 1 -4.81 -10.41 4.68
C GLY A 1 -4.13 -9.75 3.51
N ASP A 2 -4.07 -10.44 2.38
CA ASP A 2 -3.33 -10.02 1.18
C ASP A 2 -4.04 -8.86 0.45
N GLU A 3 -4.67 -7.94 1.18
CA GLU A 3 -5.44 -6.83 0.66
C GLU A 3 -4.86 -5.50 1.17
N LEU A 4 -4.72 -4.55 0.25
CA LEU A 4 -4.40 -3.17 0.53
C LEU A 4 -5.68 -2.34 0.51
N ASN A 5 -5.94 -1.66 1.63
CA ASN A 5 -7.05 -0.74 1.77
C ASN A 5 -6.53 0.68 1.62
N VAL A 6 -6.95 1.39 0.57
CA VAL A 6 -6.57 2.77 0.27
C VAL A 6 -7.74 3.69 0.62
N ARG A 7 -7.46 4.76 1.38
CA ARG A 7 -8.42 5.81 1.72
C ARG A 7 -7.82 7.18 1.45
N ILE A 8 -8.50 7.98 0.62
CA ILE A 8 -8.13 9.37 0.30
C ILE A 8 -9.40 10.22 0.34
N GLY A 9 -9.57 10.99 1.42
CA GLY A 9 -10.86 11.66 1.69
C GLY A 9 -12.00 10.64 1.75
N ASN A 10 -13.02 10.82 0.91
CA ASN A 10 -14.15 9.88 0.79
C ASN A 10 -13.91 8.71 -0.19
N HIS A 11 -12.77 8.68 -0.88
CA HIS A 11 -12.45 7.59 -1.80
C HIS A 11 -11.94 6.39 -1.00
N ARG A 12 -12.58 5.24 -1.17
CA ARG A 12 -12.14 3.97 -0.60
C ARG A 12 -11.96 2.94 -1.69
N ARG A 13 -10.77 2.36 -1.77
CA ARG A 13 -10.44 1.29 -2.71
C ARG A 13 -9.80 0.13 -1.96
N ASN A 14 -10.29 -1.07 -2.22
CA ASN A 14 -9.64 -2.29 -1.77
C ASN A 14 -8.96 -2.93 -2.98
N LEU A 15 -7.71 -3.32 -2.80
CA LEU A 15 -6.88 -3.94 -3.82
C LEU A 15 -6.38 -5.26 -3.26
N VAL A 16 -6.53 -6.35 -4.02
CA VAL A 16 -5.84 -7.60 -3.68
C VAL A 16 -4.38 -7.45 -4.10
N LEU A 17 -3.47 -7.66 -3.16
CA LEU A 17 -2.04 -7.60 -3.39
C LEU A 17 -1.55 -8.91 -4.03
N PRO A 18 -0.63 -8.83 -5.00
CA PRO A 18 0.16 -9.97 -5.41
C PRO A 18 0.93 -10.55 -4.21
N GLN A 19 1.15 -11.86 -4.21
CA GLN A 19 1.81 -12.59 -3.12
C GLN A 19 3.18 -11.98 -2.74
N ALA A 20 3.96 -11.51 -3.71
CA ALA A 20 5.26 -10.89 -3.48
C ALA A 20 5.21 -9.60 -2.62
N LEU A 21 4.08 -8.89 -2.65
CA LEU A 21 3.86 -7.67 -1.87
C LEU A 21 3.05 -7.92 -0.60
N ALA A 22 2.26 -8.99 -0.56
CA ALA A 22 1.44 -9.36 0.60
C ALA A 22 2.27 -9.69 1.86
N THR A 23 3.52 -10.09 1.68
CA THR A 23 4.47 -10.34 2.77
C THR A 23 5.19 -9.09 3.27
N LEU A 24 5.06 -7.97 2.55
CA LEU A 24 5.69 -6.69 2.88
C LEU A 24 4.68 -5.75 3.54
N GLN A 25 5.18 -4.84 4.37
CA GLN A 25 4.35 -3.81 4.98
C GLN A 25 4.40 -2.52 4.15
N PRO A 26 3.26 -1.81 3.98
CA PRO A 26 3.28 -0.48 3.40
C PRO A 26 4.16 0.46 4.24
N SER A 27 5.18 1.06 3.65
CA SER A 27 6.13 1.95 4.33
C SER A 27 5.79 3.44 4.17
N GLY A 28 4.92 3.77 3.22
CA GLY A 28 4.44 5.13 2.99
C GLY A 28 3.66 5.24 1.70
N ALA A 29 3.01 6.39 1.51
CA ALA A 29 2.31 6.71 0.28
C ALA A 29 2.50 8.18 -0.08
N LYS A 30 2.66 8.48 -1.37
CA LYS A 30 2.75 9.84 -1.90
C LYS A 30 1.99 9.98 -3.21
N MET A 31 1.39 11.15 -3.41
CA MET A 31 0.87 11.54 -4.71
C MET A 31 2.04 12.03 -5.57
N GLU A 32 2.15 11.49 -6.77
CA GLU A 32 3.04 11.99 -7.82
C GLU A 32 2.21 12.16 -9.08
N GLU A 33 2.06 13.42 -9.51
CA GLU A 33 1.14 13.78 -10.59
C GLU A 33 -0.27 13.23 -10.29
N ASP A 34 -0.80 12.38 -11.17
CA ASP A 34 -2.13 11.77 -11.03
C ASP A 34 -2.10 10.37 -10.39
N TYR A 35 -0.94 9.92 -9.90
CA TYR A 35 -0.76 8.58 -9.34
C TYR A 35 -0.53 8.60 -7.83
N LEU A 36 -1.21 7.71 -7.11
CA LEU A 36 -0.83 7.36 -5.74
C LEU A 36 0.26 6.27 -5.79
N LYS A 37 1.49 6.63 -5.41
CA LYS A 37 2.57 5.66 -5.22
C LYS A 37 2.60 5.19 -3.78
N ILE A 38 2.56 3.88 -3.59
CA ILE A 38 2.61 3.23 -2.27
C ILE A 38 3.90 2.43 -2.20
N GLY A 39 4.76 2.77 -1.24
CA GLY A 39 5.98 2.05 -0.96
C GLY A 39 5.70 0.86 -0.06
N PHE A 40 6.42 -0.24 -0.28
CA PHE A 40 6.41 -1.41 0.58
C PHE A 40 7.83 -1.66 1.09
N ALA A 41 7.96 -1.99 2.36
CA ALA A 41 9.23 -2.40 2.97
C ALA A 41 9.03 -3.69 3.76
N SER A 42 10.09 -4.46 3.90
CA SER A 42 10.11 -5.52 4.90
C SER A 42 9.89 -4.87 6.27
N ALA A 43 9.05 -5.48 7.11
CA ALA A 43 8.91 -5.07 8.50
C ALA A 43 10.28 -5.25 9.17
N GLY A 44 11.07 -4.17 9.20
CA GLY A 44 12.36 -4.17 9.87
C GLY A 44 12.12 -4.42 11.34
N ASN A 45 12.50 -5.61 11.82
CA ASN A 45 12.71 -5.83 13.24
C ASN A 45 13.82 -4.86 13.67
N VAL A 46 13.48 -3.88 14.51
CA VAL A 46 14.44 -3.14 15.34
C VAL A 46 14.51 -3.78 16.72
#